data_AF-A4IE48-F1
#
_entry.id   AF-A4IE48-F1
#
_cell.length_a   1.000
_cell.length_b   1.000
_cell.length_c   1.000
_cell.angle_alpha   90.00
_cell.angle_beta   90.00
_cell.angle_gamma   90.00
#
_symmetry.space_group_name_H-M   'P 1'
#
loop_
_entity.id
_entity.type
_entity.pdbx_description
1 polymer ?
#
loop_
_entity_poly.entity_id
_entity_poly.type
_entity_poly.pdbx_seq_one_letter_code
_entity_poly.pdbx_strand_id
1 'polypeptide(L)'
;MNSTTTISTDPDASFSRAASRVSTPGTMSVLVPYKRPGQKSSMAPGGASQQQRSLQSAYAGKSIRTSASTLSSSVPPHGAGAASRGDQSRRGNGAPDGTLNSYSSHPAAPLDRPRDEEFDAVERRARMALESIATRDEDLEPSMGDHIEVLQSYRTACEARAMYREAYLVQQVLRNLRLEEESRHVRGITEQQMEERRILEEAHRQEFREFHHSWNARIDAFEEEQLDAELALLERQNEELIRFQEEMRNFQPRLLRYSRSLLESRLKQQTLAKQRDYVAAQAQKAHAEAIEVGDIERFEAARMSLFERREYAARHRHQQELYALRTKVESRRLYLERYRKQELDVLLQRYINARRSMESQQNIVRNKTGTLLLKHACNMKTDNSGTAVLVESAGSGAFGTMVQRRQAYELRASQGPPDGASASVHDGSTM
;
A
#
# COMPACT_ATOMS: atom_id res chain seq x y z
N MET A 1 -82.90 40.43 -13.09
CA MET A 1 -81.72 40.73 -13.91
C MET A 1 -80.67 39.70 -13.52
N ASN A 2 -80.85 38.43 -13.93
CA ASN A 2 -80.39 37.82 -15.19
C ASN A 2 -78.85 37.85 -15.20
N SER A 3 -78.11 36.74 -15.10
CA SER A 3 -78.24 35.56 -15.96
C SER A 3 -77.68 34.28 -15.33
N THR A 4 -78.40 33.21 -15.59
CA THR A 4 -78.11 31.78 -15.39
C THR A 4 -77.00 31.31 -16.35
N THR A 5 -76.08 30.47 -15.90
CA THR A 5 -75.34 29.54 -16.77
C THR A 5 -75.08 28.24 -16.01
N THR A 6 -75.83 27.22 -16.40
CA THR A 6 -75.67 25.80 -16.06
C THR A 6 -74.90 25.11 -17.16
N ILE A 7 -73.78 24.45 -16.84
CA ILE A 7 -73.22 23.38 -17.66
C ILE A 7 -73.07 22.15 -16.77
N SER A 8 -73.71 21.09 -17.22
CA SER A 8 -73.84 19.76 -16.64
C SER A 8 -73.13 18.80 -17.60
N THR A 9 -72.22 17.97 -17.10
CA THR A 9 -71.82 16.67 -17.69
C THR A 9 -71.03 15.88 -16.65
N ASP A 10 -71.76 15.15 -15.81
CA ASP A 10 -71.78 13.70 -15.59
C ASP A 10 -70.51 12.82 -15.70
N PRO A 11 -70.53 11.64 -15.03
CA PRO A 11 -69.45 11.14 -14.22
C PRO A 11 -68.79 9.89 -14.83
N ASP A 12 -67.52 9.63 -14.46
CA ASP A 12 -67.03 8.26 -14.49
C ASP A 12 -66.10 7.96 -13.31
N ALA A 13 -66.61 7.09 -12.45
CA ALA A 13 -65.93 6.53 -11.31
C ALA A 13 -65.07 5.36 -11.78
N SER A 14 -63.75 5.47 -11.62
CA SER A 14 -62.83 4.34 -11.68
C SER A 14 -61.78 4.52 -10.60
N PHE A 15 -62.13 4.03 -9.41
CA PHE A 15 -61.22 3.78 -8.29
C PHE A 15 -60.25 2.66 -8.68
N SER A 16 -59.10 3.02 -9.27
CA SER A 16 -57.96 2.11 -9.42
C SER A 16 -56.84 2.53 -8.49
N ARG A 17 -56.86 1.88 -7.32
CA ARG A 17 -55.86 1.92 -6.26
C ARG A 17 -54.59 1.21 -6.75
N ALA A 18 -53.73 1.90 -7.50
CA ALA A 18 -52.41 1.39 -7.90
C ALA A 18 -51.33 1.99 -6.98
N ALA A 19 -50.67 1.10 -6.25
CA ALA A 19 -49.61 1.40 -5.30
C ALA A 19 -48.49 2.25 -5.93
N SER A 20 -48.28 3.44 -5.39
CA SER A 20 -47.07 4.22 -5.62
C SER A 20 -45.90 3.43 -5.03
N ARG A 21 -45.15 2.75 -5.91
CA ARG A 21 -43.86 2.15 -5.59
C ARG A 21 -42.94 3.30 -5.21
N VAL A 22 -42.78 3.52 -3.91
CA VAL A 22 -41.62 4.23 -3.37
C VAL A 22 -40.40 3.46 -3.87
N SER A 23 -39.73 4.01 -4.87
CA SER A 23 -38.40 3.58 -5.27
C SER A 23 -37.53 3.64 -4.01
N THR A 24 -37.20 2.47 -3.46
CA THR A 24 -36.11 2.34 -2.51
C THR A 24 -34.89 3.01 -3.13
N PRO A 25 -34.26 4.00 -2.46
CA PRO A 25 -32.98 4.52 -2.93
C PRO A 25 -32.06 3.31 -3.01
N GLY A 26 -31.53 3.06 -4.22
CA GLY A 26 -30.69 1.92 -4.49
C GLY A 26 -29.63 1.85 -3.40
N THR A 27 -29.58 0.72 -2.70
CA THR A 27 -28.52 0.41 -1.75
C THR A 27 -27.22 0.51 -2.52
N MET A 28 -26.60 1.70 -2.50
CA MET A 28 -25.24 1.87 -3.00
C MET A 28 -24.44 0.82 -2.26
N SER A 29 -23.82 -0.07 -3.03
CA SER A 29 -22.87 -1.05 -2.52
C SER A 29 -21.64 -0.26 -2.05
N VAL A 30 -21.77 0.43 -0.92
CA VAL A 30 -20.73 1.27 -0.27
C VAL A 30 -19.57 0.39 0.23
N LEU A 31 -19.68 -0.92 0.07
CA LEU A 31 -18.73 -1.92 0.51
C LEU A 31 -18.06 -2.66 -0.65
N VAL A 32 -17.93 -2.06 -1.82
CA VAL A 32 -16.95 -2.58 -2.78
C VAL A 32 -15.57 -2.15 -2.28
N PRO A 33 -14.73 -3.10 -1.83
CA PRO A 33 -13.38 -2.77 -1.39
C PRO A 33 -12.64 -2.08 -2.52
N TYR A 34 -11.79 -1.11 -2.20
CA TYR A 34 -10.94 -0.48 -3.21
C TYR A 34 -10.18 -1.55 -4.01
N LYS A 35 -10.60 -1.75 -5.27
CA LYS A 35 -9.90 -2.62 -6.21
C LYS A 35 -8.87 -1.78 -6.92
N ARG A 36 -7.60 -2.13 -6.72
CA ARG A 36 -6.45 -1.52 -7.39
C ARG A 36 -6.71 -1.48 -8.91
N PRO A 37 -6.70 -0.31 -9.55
CA PRO A 37 -6.71 -0.25 -11.01
C PRO A 37 -5.42 -0.92 -11.50
N GLY A 38 -5.55 -2.09 -12.15
CA GLY A 38 -4.41 -2.86 -12.66
C GLY A 38 -4.28 -4.29 -12.13
N GLN A 39 -5.02 -4.69 -11.08
CA GLN A 39 -5.16 -6.11 -10.76
C GLN A 39 -6.15 -6.75 -11.74
N LYS A 40 -5.67 -7.16 -12.92
CA LYS A 40 -6.42 -8.07 -13.81
C LYS A 40 -6.71 -9.34 -13.02
N SER A 41 -7.95 -9.52 -12.56
CA SER A 41 -8.39 -10.77 -11.96
C SER A 41 -8.37 -11.84 -13.05
N SER A 42 -7.34 -12.69 -13.05
CA SER A 42 -7.24 -13.87 -13.90
C SER A 42 -8.18 -14.96 -13.38
N MET A 43 -9.49 -14.77 -13.57
CA MET A 43 -10.52 -15.79 -13.34
C MET A 43 -11.58 -15.60 -14.44
N ALA A 44 -11.27 -16.09 -15.64
CA ALA A 44 -12.25 -16.35 -16.69
C ALA A 44 -11.77 -17.56 -17.52
N PRO A 45 -12.65 -18.52 -17.84
CA PRO A 45 -12.28 -19.77 -18.49
C PRO A 45 -12.13 -19.61 -20.01
N GLY A 46 -11.48 -20.60 -20.62
CA GLY A 46 -10.94 -20.60 -21.98
C GLY A 46 -11.90 -20.20 -23.09
N GLY A 47 -11.35 -19.46 -24.06
CA GLY A 47 -11.94 -19.13 -25.34
C GLY A 47 -10.85 -18.71 -26.30
N ALA A 48 -10.53 -19.59 -27.24
CA ALA A 48 -9.45 -19.47 -28.20
C ALA A 48 -9.62 -18.28 -29.15
N SER A 49 -8.55 -17.52 -29.39
CA SER A 49 -8.16 -17.12 -30.76
C SER A 49 -6.82 -16.38 -30.77
N GLN A 50 -6.09 -16.74 -31.81
CA GLN A 50 -4.69 -16.53 -32.12
C GLN A 50 -4.56 -15.31 -33.03
N GLN A 51 -3.72 -14.33 -32.70
CA GLN A 51 -3.06 -13.52 -33.74
C GLN A 51 -1.83 -12.76 -33.22
N GLN A 52 -0.81 -12.80 -34.07
CA GLN A 52 0.58 -12.47 -33.88
C GLN A 52 0.84 -10.97 -33.73
N ARG A 53 1.83 -10.59 -32.90
CA ARG A 53 2.93 -9.71 -33.34
C ARG A 53 4.16 -9.86 -32.45
N SER A 54 5.26 -10.10 -33.14
CA SER A 54 6.65 -10.27 -32.74
C SER A 54 7.27 -9.03 -32.12
N LEU A 55 8.19 -9.20 -31.17
CA LEU A 55 9.65 -9.09 -31.38
C LEU A 55 10.41 -9.18 -30.03
N GLN A 56 11.35 -10.13 -29.97
CA GLN A 56 12.62 -10.16 -29.20
C GLN A 56 12.50 -10.18 -27.65
N SER A 57 13.22 -10.97 -26.85
CA SER A 57 14.55 -11.56 -26.98
C SER A 57 14.63 -12.80 -26.07
N ALA A 58 15.39 -13.80 -26.49
CA ALA A 58 15.60 -15.07 -25.81
C ALA A 58 16.71 -14.95 -24.77
N TYR A 59 16.52 -15.45 -23.56
CA TYR A 59 17.42 -16.42 -22.91
C TYR A 59 16.65 -17.26 -21.89
N ALA A 60 16.82 -18.58 -22.02
CA ALA A 60 16.32 -19.66 -21.20
C ALA A 60 16.63 -19.46 -19.70
N GLY A 61 15.92 -20.00 -18.72
CA GLY A 61 14.99 -21.12 -18.70
C GLY A 61 15.25 -21.91 -17.42
N LYS A 62 14.22 -22.06 -16.58
CA LYS A 62 13.84 -23.28 -15.81
C LYS A 62 12.88 -22.89 -14.70
N SER A 63 11.61 -23.20 -14.99
CA SER A 63 10.48 -23.18 -14.07
C SER A 63 10.50 -24.45 -13.22
N ILE A 64 10.45 -24.32 -11.90
CA ILE A 64 9.87 -25.34 -11.02
C ILE A 64 8.91 -24.62 -10.07
N ARG A 65 7.62 -24.80 -10.34
CA ARG A 65 6.50 -24.56 -9.44
C ARG A 65 6.24 -25.84 -8.66
N THR A 66 6.23 -25.80 -7.34
CA THR A 66 5.35 -26.64 -6.51
C THR A 66 5.15 -26.01 -5.12
N SER A 67 3.93 -25.47 -4.95
CA SER A 67 2.99 -25.62 -3.85
C SER A 67 3.45 -25.82 -2.40
N ALA A 68 2.84 -25.00 -1.53
CA ALA A 68 2.89 -25.00 -0.08
C ALA A 68 2.12 -26.15 0.61
N SER A 69 2.56 -26.51 1.82
CA SER A 69 1.77 -26.94 3.00
C SER A 69 2.77 -27.27 4.14
N THR A 70 2.89 -26.42 5.17
CA THR A 70 2.30 -26.51 6.52
C THR A 70 2.74 -27.67 7.41
N LEU A 71 3.03 -27.31 8.68
CA LEU A 71 3.26 -28.13 9.90
C LEU A 71 4.75 -28.44 10.19
N SER A 72 5.43 -27.71 11.08
CA SER A 72 5.33 -27.65 12.56
C SER A 72 6.09 -28.80 13.26
N SER A 73 6.90 -28.40 14.25
CA SER A 73 7.40 -29.16 15.40
C SER A 73 8.83 -29.72 15.41
N SER A 74 9.59 -29.12 16.35
CA SER A 74 10.47 -29.71 17.37
C SER A 74 11.90 -30.25 17.06
N VAL A 75 12.87 -29.48 17.58
CA VAL A 75 13.99 -29.86 18.49
C VAL A 75 15.21 -30.65 17.94
N PRO A 76 16.46 -30.14 18.13
CA PRO A 76 17.75 -30.85 17.94
C PRO A 76 18.40 -31.17 19.32
N PRO A 77 19.73 -31.45 19.49
CA PRO A 77 20.81 -32.04 18.67
C PRO A 77 21.58 -33.21 19.38
N HIS A 78 22.29 -34.05 18.63
CA HIS A 78 23.44 -34.90 19.04
C HIS A 78 24.13 -35.32 17.73
N GLY A 79 25.42 -35.59 17.57
CA GLY A 79 26.57 -35.77 18.44
C GLY A 79 27.69 -36.35 17.55
N ALA A 80 28.94 -36.10 17.93
CA ALA A 80 30.23 -36.65 17.48
C ALA A 80 30.29 -37.81 16.46
N GLY A 81 31.33 -37.78 15.62
CA GLY A 81 32.04 -39.02 15.27
C GLY A 81 32.75 -39.08 13.92
N ALA A 82 34.07 -39.29 14.00
CA ALA A 82 34.90 -40.12 13.12
C ALA A 82 35.41 -39.58 11.75
N ALA A 83 36.67 -39.14 11.81
CA ALA A 83 37.80 -39.50 10.95
C ALA A 83 37.56 -40.31 9.65
N SER A 84 38.14 -39.83 8.54
CA SER A 84 38.54 -40.68 7.43
C SER A 84 39.91 -40.27 6.85
N ARG A 85 40.66 -41.32 6.51
CA ARG A 85 42.07 -41.44 6.12
C ARG A 85 42.30 -41.21 4.62
N GLY A 86 43.55 -40.90 4.29
CA GLY A 86 44.19 -41.04 2.96
C GLY A 86 45.36 -40.07 2.88
N ASP A 87 46.61 -40.40 3.18
CA ASP A 87 47.53 -41.44 2.67
C ASP A 87 47.76 -41.39 1.16
N GLN A 88 48.90 -40.82 0.74
CA GLN A 88 49.88 -41.45 -0.15
C GLN A 88 51.13 -40.58 -0.37
N SER A 89 52.23 -41.02 0.25
CA SER A 89 53.51 -41.36 -0.38
C SER A 89 54.13 -40.44 -1.45
N ARG A 90 55.29 -39.83 -1.15
CA ARG A 90 56.58 -40.14 -1.82
C ARG A 90 57.77 -39.44 -1.17
N ARG A 91 58.67 -40.24 -0.57
CA ARG A 91 60.04 -39.88 -0.19
C ARG A 91 60.99 -40.13 -1.37
N GLY A 92 62.07 -39.35 -1.45
CA GLY A 92 63.21 -39.61 -2.32
C GLY A 92 64.36 -38.66 -2.01
N ASN A 93 65.08 -38.93 -0.91
CA ASN A 93 66.41 -38.36 -0.64
C ASN A 93 67.46 -39.25 -1.32
N GLY A 94 68.38 -38.65 -2.06
CA GLY A 94 69.56 -39.29 -2.61
C GLY A 94 70.65 -38.24 -2.88
N ALA A 95 71.72 -38.33 -2.10
CA ALA A 95 73.03 -37.69 -2.25
C ALA A 95 74.06 -38.77 -1.83
N PRO A 96 75.40 -38.64 -2.00
CA PRO A 96 76.23 -37.68 -2.74
C PRO A 96 77.37 -38.39 -3.56
N ASP A 97 78.48 -37.67 -3.80
CA ASP A 97 79.77 -38.04 -4.44
C ASP A 97 79.76 -38.14 -5.97
N GLY A 98 80.70 -37.56 -6.73
CA GLY A 98 82.02 -37.04 -6.39
C GLY A 98 82.94 -37.43 -7.54
N THR A 99 83.14 -36.57 -8.53
CA THR A 99 84.23 -36.77 -9.51
C THR A 99 84.63 -35.46 -10.17
N LEU A 100 85.84 -35.03 -9.83
CA LEU A 100 86.66 -34.07 -10.54
C LEU A 100 86.83 -34.50 -12.00
N ASN A 101 86.65 -33.62 -12.99
CA ASN A 101 87.69 -33.44 -14.01
C ASN A 101 87.51 -32.21 -14.91
N SER A 102 88.63 -31.50 -15.03
CA SER A 102 89.17 -30.88 -16.23
C SER A 102 88.41 -29.74 -16.92
N TYR A 103 88.90 -28.53 -16.60
CA TYR A 103 89.16 -27.42 -17.52
C TYR A 103 89.12 -27.79 -19.01
N SER A 104 88.20 -27.18 -19.76
CA SER A 104 88.39 -26.86 -21.17
C SER A 104 87.75 -25.50 -21.47
N SER A 105 88.61 -24.50 -21.53
CA SER A 105 88.35 -23.15 -21.99
C SER A 105 87.97 -23.16 -23.47
N HIS A 106 86.67 -23.06 -23.75
CA HIS A 106 86.16 -22.71 -25.08
C HIS A 106 85.68 -21.26 -25.09
N PRO A 107 86.10 -20.45 -26.09
CA PRO A 107 85.75 -19.06 -26.20
C PRO A 107 84.29 -18.89 -26.65
N ALA A 108 83.70 -17.79 -26.18
CA ALA A 108 82.32 -17.37 -26.38
C ALA A 108 81.82 -17.52 -27.83
N ALA A 109 80.83 -18.40 -28.02
CA ALA A 109 79.95 -18.39 -29.17
C ALA A 109 78.74 -17.48 -28.86
N PRO A 110 78.41 -16.50 -29.73
CA PRO A 110 77.19 -15.71 -29.59
C PRO A 110 75.97 -16.63 -29.70
N LEU A 111 75.30 -16.88 -28.58
CA LEU A 111 73.98 -17.51 -28.59
C LEU A 111 72.98 -16.50 -29.14
N ASP A 112 72.79 -16.51 -30.46
CA ASP A 112 71.55 -16.08 -31.09
C ASP A 112 70.44 -17.00 -30.57
N ARG A 113 69.95 -16.66 -29.38
CA ARG A 113 68.68 -17.18 -28.87
C ARG A 113 67.63 -16.78 -29.91
N PRO A 114 66.86 -17.72 -30.48
CA PRO A 114 65.74 -17.35 -31.34
C PRO A 114 64.91 -16.32 -30.57
N ARG A 115 64.69 -15.14 -31.17
CA ARG A 115 63.70 -14.21 -30.63
C ARG A 115 62.40 -14.98 -30.55
N ASP A 116 61.91 -15.30 -29.34
CA ASP A 116 60.60 -15.94 -29.24
C ASP A 116 59.54 -14.90 -29.63
N GLU A 117 59.16 -14.91 -30.91
CA GLU A 117 58.14 -14.04 -31.52
C GLU A 117 56.81 -14.10 -30.74
N GLU A 118 56.55 -15.25 -30.10
CA GLU A 118 55.40 -15.48 -29.22
C GLU A 118 55.38 -14.55 -28.01
N PHE A 119 56.52 -14.38 -27.33
CA PHE A 119 56.59 -13.47 -26.19
C PHE A 119 56.41 -12.02 -26.63
N ASP A 120 57.04 -11.63 -27.74
CA ASP A 120 56.93 -10.27 -28.26
C ASP A 120 55.49 -9.93 -28.64
N ALA A 121 54.69 -10.93 -29.04
CA ALA A 121 53.25 -10.77 -29.25
C ALA A 121 52.46 -10.61 -27.94
N VAL A 122 52.78 -11.38 -26.89
CA VAL A 122 52.15 -11.23 -25.57
C VAL A 122 52.51 -9.89 -24.94
N GLU A 123 53.78 -9.49 -25.02
CA GLU A 123 54.26 -8.21 -24.50
C GLU A 123 53.61 -7.02 -25.21
N ARG A 124 53.48 -7.06 -26.54
CA ARG A 124 52.76 -6.01 -27.29
C ARG A 124 51.30 -5.88 -26.81
N ARG A 125 50.59 -6.99 -26.62
CA ARG A 125 49.22 -6.98 -26.08
C ARG A 125 49.17 -6.43 -24.65
N ALA A 126 50.11 -6.82 -23.80
CA ALA A 126 50.19 -6.32 -22.43
C ALA A 126 50.47 -4.83 -22.36
N ARG A 127 51.36 -4.30 -23.21
CA ARG A 127 51.63 -2.86 -23.30
C ARG A 127 50.38 -2.09 -23.74
N MET A 128 49.65 -2.58 -24.74
CA MET A 128 48.38 -1.99 -25.17
C MET A 128 47.35 -1.99 -24.03
N ALA A 129 47.22 -3.09 -23.28
CA ALA A 129 46.32 -3.16 -22.12
C ALA A 129 46.72 -2.17 -21.01
N LEU A 130 48.02 -2.08 -20.69
CA LEU A 130 48.52 -1.12 -19.69
C LEU A 130 48.33 0.34 -20.12
N GLU A 131 48.51 0.64 -21.41
CA GLU A 131 48.26 1.96 -21.99
C GLU A 131 46.78 2.33 -21.88
N SER A 132 45.86 1.41 -22.23
CA SER A 132 44.41 1.62 -22.08
C SER A 132 43.98 1.83 -20.63
N ILE A 133 44.57 1.07 -19.69
CA ILE A 133 44.31 1.28 -18.26
C ILE A 133 44.81 2.66 -17.80
N ALA A 134 45.96 3.11 -18.31
CA ALA A 134 46.55 4.40 -17.95
C ALA A 134 45.78 5.60 -18.52
N THR A 135 45.15 5.47 -19.69
CA THR A 135 44.34 6.53 -20.32
C THR A 135 42.98 6.73 -19.66
N ARG A 136 42.54 5.81 -18.78
CA ARG A 136 41.31 5.96 -18.00
C ARG A 136 40.07 6.21 -18.87
N ASP A 137 39.99 5.56 -20.02
CA ASP A 137 38.81 5.66 -20.87
C ASP A 137 37.57 5.14 -20.11
N GLU A 138 36.50 5.92 -20.03
CA GLU A 138 35.26 5.48 -19.35
C GLU A 138 34.64 4.21 -19.98
N ASP A 139 35.09 3.87 -21.20
CA ASP A 139 34.78 2.63 -21.92
C ASP A 139 35.62 1.40 -21.45
N LEU A 140 36.44 1.53 -20.40
CA LEU A 140 37.17 0.42 -19.77
C LEU A 140 36.25 -0.64 -19.15
N GLU A 141 35.01 -0.28 -18.86
CA GLU A 141 33.99 -1.09 -18.18
C GLU A 141 33.75 -2.48 -18.81
N PRO A 142 33.50 -2.61 -20.13
CA PRO A 142 33.38 -3.92 -20.78
C PRO A 142 34.73 -4.64 -21.00
N SER A 143 35.86 -3.93 -21.02
CA SER A 143 37.16 -4.49 -21.42
C SER A 143 38.04 -4.94 -20.24
N MET A 144 37.67 -4.64 -19.00
CA MET A 144 38.52 -4.98 -17.85
C MET A 144 38.75 -6.49 -17.68
N GLY A 145 37.77 -7.33 -18.06
CA GLY A 145 37.96 -8.79 -18.11
C GLY A 145 39.06 -9.21 -19.08
N ASP A 146 39.06 -8.64 -20.29
CA ASP A 146 40.06 -8.91 -21.33
C ASP A 146 41.45 -8.44 -20.88
N HIS A 147 41.53 -7.25 -20.25
CA HIS A 147 42.79 -6.73 -19.70
C HIS A 147 43.37 -7.64 -18.62
N ILE A 148 42.53 -8.19 -17.73
CA ILE A 148 42.96 -9.14 -16.69
C ILE A 148 43.53 -10.41 -17.34
N GLU A 149 42.90 -10.95 -18.38
CA GLU A 149 43.37 -12.14 -19.09
C GLU A 149 44.72 -11.90 -19.81
N VAL A 150 44.86 -10.78 -20.52
CA VAL A 150 46.09 -10.40 -21.22
C VAL A 150 47.25 -10.24 -20.24
N LEU A 151 47.04 -9.55 -19.12
CA LEU A 151 48.07 -9.35 -18.11
C LEU A 151 48.44 -10.64 -17.37
N GLN A 152 47.49 -11.57 -17.19
CA GLN A 152 47.80 -12.91 -16.66
C GLN A 152 48.70 -13.69 -17.61
N SER A 153 48.39 -13.70 -18.92
CA SER A 153 49.23 -14.32 -19.93
C SER A 153 50.65 -13.72 -19.94
N TYR A 154 50.76 -12.39 -19.88
CA TYR A 154 52.06 -11.73 -19.83
C TYR A 154 52.86 -12.05 -18.56
N ARG A 155 52.22 -12.06 -17.38
CA ARG A 155 52.86 -12.48 -16.13
C ARG A 155 53.44 -13.89 -16.26
N THR A 156 52.67 -14.85 -16.78
CA THR A 156 53.15 -16.24 -16.97
C THR A 156 54.33 -16.31 -17.94
N ALA A 157 54.34 -15.48 -18.97
CA ALA A 157 55.43 -15.40 -19.94
C ALA A 157 56.70 -14.79 -19.33
N CYS A 158 56.59 -13.76 -18.48
CA CYS A 158 57.70 -13.21 -17.72
C CYS A 158 58.28 -14.23 -16.72
N GLU A 159 57.43 -15.00 -16.04
CA GLU A 159 57.86 -16.08 -15.13
C GLU A 159 58.64 -17.17 -15.87
N ALA A 160 58.18 -17.59 -17.05
CA ALA A 160 58.85 -18.59 -17.88
C ALA A 160 60.25 -18.15 -18.34
N ARG A 161 60.45 -16.84 -18.55
CA ARG A 161 61.74 -16.23 -18.92
C ARG A 161 62.58 -15.75 -17.73
N ALA A 162 62.17 -16.04 -16.50
CA ALA A 162 62.84 -15.59 -15.27
C ALA A 162 62.93 -14.05 -15.10
N MET A 163 61.99 -13.30 -15.70
CA MET A 163 61.86 -11.84 -15.56
C MET A 163 60.99 -11.47 -14.35
N TYR A 164 61.46 -11.83 -13.16
CA TYR A 164 60.67 -11.74 -11.93
C TYR A 164 60.27 -10.31 -11.53
N ARG A 165 61.10 -9.31 -11.88
CA ARG A 165 60.79 -7.90 -11.60
C ARG A 165 59.56 -7.43 -12.38
N GLU A 166 59.48 -7.78 -13.66
CA GLU A 166 58.31 -7.44 -14.50
C GLU A 166 57.08 -8.21 -14.05
N ALA A 167 57.22 -9.51 -13.79
CA ALA A 167 56.14 -10.34 -13.28
C ALA A 167 55.55 -9.77 -11.97
N TYR A 168 56.39 -9.25 -11.07
CA TYR A 168 55.97 -8.60 -9.84
C TYR A 168 55.17 -7.30 -10.08
N LEU A 169 55.62 -6.45 -11.01
CA LEU A 169 54.89 -5.22 -11.36
C LEU A 169 53.53 -5.53 -11.98
N VAL A 170 53.47 -6.50 -12.90
CA VAL A 170 52.21 -6.95 -13.51
C VAL A 170 51.28 -7.55 -12.45
N GLN A 171 51.82 -8.29 -11.49
CA GLN A 171 51.06 -8.83 -10.37
C GLN A 171 50.45 -7.72 -9.49
N GLN A 172 51.17 -6.61 -9.26
CA GLN A 172 50.63 -5.44 -8.57
C GLN A 172 49.48 -4.78 -9.36
N VAL A 173 49.63 -4.61 -10.68
CA VAL A 173 48.57 -4.06 -11.54
C VAL A 173 47.34 -4.97 -11.54
N LEU A 174 47.53 -6.29 -11.69
CA LEU A 174 46.44 -7.28 -11.63
C LEU A 174 45.69 -7.22 -10.29
N ARG A 175 46.39 -6.98 -9.18
CA ARG A 175 45.76 -6.79 -7.86
C ARG A 175 44.91 -5.52 -7.84
N ASN A 176 45.41 -4.41 -8.36
CA ASN A 176 44.66 -3.15 -8.41
C ASN A 176 43.42 -3.26 -9.30
N LEU A 177 43.55 -3.83 -10.51
CA LEU A 177 42.41 -4.04 -11.42
C LEU A 177 41.32 -4.90 -10.79
N ARG A 178 41.70 -5.96 -10.05
CA ARG A 178 40.72 -6.77 -9.31
C ARG A 178 40.00 -5.97 -8.22
N LEU A 179 40.72 -5.12 -7.48
CA LEU A 179 40.10 -4.25 -6.48
C LEU A 179 39.18 -3.21 -7.10
N GLU A 180 39.53 -2.67 -8.26
CA GLU A 180 38.70 -1.74 -9.03
C GLU A 180 37.43 -2.43 -9.53
N GLU A 181 37.54 -3.62 -10.11
CA GLU A 181 36.39 -4.46 -10.52
C GLU A 181 35.46 -4.77 -9.35
N GLU A 182 36.02 -5.19 -8.21
CA GLU A 182 35.27 -5.48 -6.99
C GLU A 182 34.56 -4.21 -6.47
N SER A 183 35.24 -3.07 -6.45
CA SER A 183 34.68 -1.79 -6.01
C SER A 183 33.54 -1.32 -6.93
N ARG A 184 33.73 -1.47 -8.24
CA ARG A 184 32.73 -1.18 -9.27
C ARG A 184 31.50 -2.07 -9.13
N HIS A 185 31.70 -3.37 -8.91
CA HIS A 185 30.61 -4.31 -8.68
C HIS A 185 29.79 -3.93 -7.44
N VAL A 186 30.45 -3.56 -6.33
CA VAL A 186 29.77 -3.09 -5.12
C VAL A 186 29.00 -1.78 -5.36
N ARG A 187 29.58 -0.83 -6.11
CA ARG A 187 28.92 0.41 -6.49
C ARG A 187 27.68 0.15 -7.34
N GLY A 188 27.77 -0.69 -8.37
CA GLY A 188 26.63 -1.05 -9.22
C GLY A 188 25.49 -1.72 -8.43
N ILE A 189 25.82 -2.61 -7.48
CA ILE A 189 24.82 -3.18 -6.56
C ILE A 189 24.18 -2.07 -5.71
N THR A 190 24.97 -1.15 -5.18
CA THR A 190 24.47 -0.07 -4.33
C THR A 190 23.53 0.86 -5.10
N GLU A 191 23.89 1.23 -6.33
CA GLU A 191 23.06 2.02 -7.24
C GLU A 191 21.74 1.30 -7.56
N GLN A 192 21.80 0.01 -7.89
CA GLN A 192 20.60 -0.80 -8.11
C GLN A 192 19.70 -0.82 -6.87
N GLN A 193 20.27 -0.98 -5.68
CA GLN A 193 19.51 -0.98 -4.42
C GLN A 193 18.85 0.37 -4.13
N MET A 194 19.49 1.48 -4.47
CA MET A 194 18.93 2.82 -4.36
C MET A 194 17.79 3.04 -5.35
N GLU A 195 17.95 2.56 -6.58
CA GLU A 195 16.91 2.64 -7.60
C GLU A 195 15.67 1.80 -7.25
N GLU A 196 15.86 0.57 -6.76
CA GLU A 196 14.77 -0.28 -6.25
C GLU A 196 13.97 0.41 -5.14
N ARG A 197 14.66 1.11 -4.22
CA ARG A 197 14.01 1.91 -3.16
C ARG A 197 13.23 3.07 -3.73
N ARG A 198 13.82 3.83 -4.66
CA ARG A 198 13.19 4.96 -5.34
C ARG A 198 11.89 4.53 -6.03
N ILE A 199 11.94 3.44 -6.82
CA ILE A 199 10.78 2.88 -7.52
C ILE A 199 9.69 2.47 -6.54
N LEU A 200 10.04 1.79 -5.43
CA LEU A 200 9.08 1.36 -4.41
C LEU A 200 8.40 2.55 -3.71
N GLU A 201 9.15 3.60 -3.40
CA GLU A 201 8.62 4.83 -2.82
C GLU A 201 7.72 5.61 -3.79
N GLU A 202 8.10 5.69 -5.06
CA GLU A 202 7.28 6.31 -6.12
C GLU A 202 5.96 5.56 -6.31
N ALA A 203 6.01 4.24 -6.38
CA ALA A 203 4.82 3.39 -6.46
C ALA A 203 3.91 3.62 -5.25
N HIS A 204 4.45 3.64 -4.02
CA HIS A 204 3.67 3.92 -2.82
C HIS A 204 3.06 5.33 -2.82
N ARG A 205 3.82 6.36 -3.21
CA ARG A 205 3.30 7.74 -3.34
C ARG A 205 2.16 7.83 -4.36
N GLN A 206 2.26 7.08 -5.46
CA GLN A 206 1.18 7.00 -6.45
C GLN A 206 -0.07 6.33 -5.88
N GLU A 207 0.07 5.16 -5.25
CA GLU A 207 -1.04 4.45 -4.62
C GLU A 207 -1.71 5.30 -3.53
N PHE A 208 -0.92 6.05 -2.76
CA PHE A 208 -1.43 6.95 -1.73
C PHE A 208 -2.27 8.08 -2.34
N ARG A 209 -1.81 8.70 -3.43
CA ARG A 209 -2.57 9.73 -4.17
C ARG A 209 -3.88 9.17 -4.73
N GLU A 210 -3.83 7.99 -5.35
CA GLU A 210 -5.01 7.31 -5.89
C GLU A 210 -6.01 6.94 -4.80
N PHE A 211 -5.52 6.44 -3.68
CA PHE A 211 -6.32 6.17 -2.48
C PHE A 211 -7.07 7.43 -2.03
N HIS A 212 -6.34 8.54 -1.83
CA HIS A 212 -6.93 9.80 -1.42
C HIS A 212 -7.95 10.35 -2.43
N HIS A 213 -7.62 10.30 -3.72
CA HIS A 213 -8.54 10.76 -4.77
C HIS A 213 -9.83 9.94 -4.78
N SER A 214 -9.72 8.61 -4.72
CA SER A 214 -10.89 7.71 -4.70
C SER A 214 -11.75 7.90 -3.45
N TRP A 215 -11.13 8.17 -2.30
CA TRP A 215 -11.84 8.41 -1.05
C TRP A 215 -12.52 9.77 -1.00
N ASN A 216 -11.87 10.81 -1.52
CA ASN A 216 -12.50 12.12 -1.64
C ASN A 216 -13.72 12.03 -2.55
N ALA A 217 -13.61 11.42 -3.74
CA ALA A 217 -14.74 11.22 -4.63
C ALA A 217 -15.90 10.44 -3.98
N ARG A 218 -15.59 9.45 -3.12
CA ARG A 218 -16.60 8.69 -2.36
C ARG A 218 -17.27 9.54 -1.28
N ILE A 219 -16.52 10.43 -0.62
CA ILE A 219 -17.06 11.36 0.38
C ILE A 219 -17.93 12.40 -0.32
N ASP A 220 -17.47 12.98 -1.42
CA ASP A 220 -18.21 13.98 -2.20
C ASP A 220 -19.55 13.40 -2.68
N ALA A 221 -19.55 12.18 -3.24
CA ALA A 221 -20.78 11.50 -3.66
C ALA A 221 -21.73 11.18 -2.49
N PHE A 222 -21.18 10.88 -1.31
CA PHE A 222 -21.99 10.67 -0.10
C PHE A 222 -22.63 11.98 0.37
N GLU A 223 -21.87 13.08 0.38
CA GLU A 223 -22.34 14.40 0.77
C GLU A 223 -23.43 14.92 -0.19
N GLU A 224 -23.25 14.73 -1.49
CA GLU A 224 -24.27 15.01 -2.51
C GLU A 224 -25.55 14.19 -2.26
N GLU A 225 -25.44 12.87 -2.04
CA GLU A 225 -26.59 12.01 -1.69
C GLU A 225 -27.32 12.50 -0.43
N GLN A 226 -26.59 13.00 0.58
CA GLN A 226 -27.21 13.51 1.81
C GLN A 226 -27.92 14.85 1.59
N LEU A 227 -27.34 15.75 0.80
CA LEU A 227 -27.96 17.02 0.45
C LEU A 227 -29.25 16.80 -0.33
N ASP A 228 -29.25 15.90 -1.31
CA ASP A 228 -30.44 15.53 -2.08
C ASP A 228 -31.53 14.95 -1.18
N ALA A 229 -31.16 14.09 -0.23
CA ALA A 229 -32.10 13.49 0.72
C ALA A 229 -32.71 14.53 1.68
N GLU A 230 -31.92 15.51 2.13
CA GLU A 230 -32.41 16.61 2.98
C GLU A 230 -33.33 17.56 2.17
N LEU A 231 -32.94 17.92 0.95
CA LEU A 231 -33.77 18.73 0.05
C LEU A 231 -35.11 18.07 -0.26
N ALA A 232 -35.11 16.80 -0.67
CA ALA A 232 -36.33 16.05 -0.96
C ALA A 232 -37.25 15.93 0.27
N LEU A 233 -36.68 15.79 1.47
CA LEU A 233 -37.46 15.79 2.71
C LEU A 233 -38.09 17.16 2.96
N LEU A 234 -37.32 18.25 2.84
CA LEU A 234 -37.81 19.61 3.05
C LEU A 234 -38.88 20.01 2.03
N GLU A 235 -38.71 19.64 0.77
CA GLU A 235 -39.71 19.86 -0.29
C GLU A 235 -41.02 19.15 0.04
N ARG A 236 -40.96 17.88 0.43
CA ARG A 236 -42.14 17.12 0.87
C ARG A 236 -42.82 17.77 2.07
N GLN A 237 -42.05 18.19 3.08
CA GLN A 237 -42.59 18.85 4.27
C GLN A 237 -43.27 20.18 3.90
N ASN A 238 -42.68 20.94 2.98
CA ASN A 238 -43.24 22.18 2.48
C ASN A 238 -44.55 21.94 1.69
N GLU A 239 -44.60 20.94 0.82
CA GLU A 239 -45.84 20.54 0.13
C GLU A 239 -46.95 20.13 1.10
N GLU A 240 -46.61 19.36 2.15
CA GLU A 240 -47.56 18.97 3.20
C GLU A 240 -48.11 20.19 3.94
N LEU A 241 -47.27 21.20 4.21
CA LEU A 241 -47.71 22.46 4.83
C LEU A 241 -48.59 23.30 3.90
N ILE A 242 -48.25 23.40 2.61
CA ILE A 242 -49.07 24.10 1.61
C ILE A 242 -50.45 23.45 1.50
N ARG A 243 -50.51 22.11 1.36
CA ARG A 243 -51.77 21.36 1.34
C ARG A 243 -52.57 21.57 2.62
N PHE A 244 -51.91 21.59 3.77
CA PHE A 244 -52.57 21.88 5.05
C PHE A 244 -53.17 23.30 5.09
N GLN A 245 -52.49 24.32 4.55
CA GLN A 245 -53.01 25.67 4.45
C GLN A 245 -54.19 25.77 3.47
N GLU A 246 -54.15 25.04 2.36
CA GLU A 246 -55.27 24.92 1.42
C GLU A 246 -56.47 24.24 2.07
N GLU A 247 -56.26 23.17 2.85
CA GLU A 247 -57.30 22.51 3.65
C GLU A 247 -57.92 23.50 4.66
N MET A 248 -57.11 24.32 5.32
CA MET A 248 -57.60 25.38 6.22
C MET A 248 -58.48 26.39 5.49
N ARG A 249 -58.05 26.86 4.33
CA ARG A 249 -58.77 27.85 3.52
C ARG A 249 -60.08 27.30 2.96
N ASN A 250 -60.08 26.04 2.53
CA ASN A 250 -61.24 25.37 1.93
C ASN A 250 -62.18 24.74 2.97
N PHE A 251 -61.85 24.84 4.25
CA PHE A 251 -62.66 24.27 5.32
C PHE A 251 -63.99 25.03 5.46
N GLN A 252 -65.02 24.46 4.83
CA GLN A 252 -66.40 24.86 5.08
C GLN A 252 -66.97 23.99 6.21
N PRO A 253 -67.48 24.58 7.31
CA PRO A 253 -68.23 23.83 8.29
C PRO A 253 -69.37 23.08 7.63
N ARG A 254 -69.32 21.74 7.67
CA ARG A 254 -70.38 20.93 7.05
C ARG A 254 -71.75 21.21 7.67
N LEU A 255 -71.82 21.67 8.93
CA LEU A 255 -73.02 22.22 9.58
C LEU A 255 -72.57 23.12 10.75
N LEU A 256 -72.73 24.45 10.64
CA LEU A 256 -72.68 25.31 11.84
C LEU A 256 -73.85 24.89 12.74
N ARG A 257 -73.55 24.17 13.82
CA ARG A 257 -74.54 23.83 14.84
C ARG A 257 -74.78 25.07 15.68
N TYR A 258 -75.72 25.91 15.22
CA TYR A 258 -76.19 27.05 15.98
C TYR A 258 -76.65 26.64 17.37
N SER A 259 -76.43 27.51 18.36
CA SER A 259 -76.86 27.26 19.73
C SER A 259 -78.37 27.05 19.79
N ARG A 260 -78.80 26.19 20.71
CA ARG A 260 -80.23 25.98 20.97
C ARG A 260 -80.96 27.30 21.25
N SER A 261 -80.31 28.21 21.97
CA SER A 261 -80.80 29.56 22.26
C SER A 261 -81.05 30.40 21.01
N LEU A 262 -80.20 30.30 19.99
CA LEU A 262 -80.40 30.99 18.71
C LEU A 262 -81.61 30.44 17.98
N LEU A 263 -81.73 29.11 17.90
CA LEU A 263 -82.86 28.45 17.24
C LEU A 263 -84.19 28.81 17.92
N GLU A 264 -84.22 28.80 19.26
CA GLU A 264 -85.39 29.22 20.05
C GLU A 264 -85.71 30.71 19.82
N SER A 265 -84.69 31.56 19.78
CA SER A 265 -84.86 33.00 19.52
C SER A 265 -85.39 33.30 18.13
N ARG A 266 -84.92 32.57 17.10
CA ARG A 266 -85.41 32.66 15.71
C ARG A 266 -86.84 32.13 15.58
N LEU A 267 -87.18 31.05 16.27
CA LEU A 267 -88.55 30.53 16.33
C LEU A 267 -89.52 31.53 16.99
N LYS A 268 -89.09 32.16 18.09
CA LYS A 268 -89.84 33.22 18.78
C LYS A 268 -90.02 34.45 17.88
N GLN A 269 -88.96 34.87 17.19
CA GLN A 269 -89.02 35.94 16.19
C GLN A 269 -90.07 35.64 15.11
N GLN A 270 -90.07 34.42 14.57
CA GLN A 270 -91.03 34.00 13.53
C GLN A 270 -92.46 33.97 14.07
N THR A 271 -92.65 33.51 15.31
CA THR A 271 -93.96 33.45 15.96
C THR A 271 -94.55 34.85 16.17
N LEU A 272 -93.75 35.79 16.69
CA LEU A 272 -94.17 37.19 16.90
C LEU A 272 -94.50 37.88 15.57
N ALA A 273 -93.71 37.62 14.52
CA ALA A 273 -93.99 38.13 13.18
C ALA A 273 -95.32 37.59 12.61
N LYS A 274 -95.63 36.31 12.82
CA LYS A 274 -96.92 35.69 12.45
C LYS A 274 -98.10 36.31 13.19
N GLN A 275 -97.89 36.71 14.44
CA GLN A 275 -98.88 37.40 15.29
C GLN A 275 -99.05 38.88 14.95
N ARG A 276 -98.28 39.42 13.99
CA ARG A 276 -98.24 40.85 13.60
C ARG A 276 -97.72 41.79 14.70
N ASP A 277 -97.05 41.27 15.72
CA ASP A 277 -96.34 42.09 16.70
C ASP A 277 -94.93 42.42 16.19
N TYR A 278 -94.86 43.43 15.32
CA TYR A 278 -93.62 43.81 14.67
C TYR A 278 -92.60 44.43 15.63
N VAL A 279 -93.05 45.11 16.68
CA VAL A 279 -92.15 45.75 17.66
C VAL A 279 -91.43 44.68 18.47
N ALA A 280 -92.16 43.70 19.01
CA ALA A 280 -91.55 42.59 19.73
C ALA A 280 -90.70 41.71 18.81
N ALA A 281 -91.14 41.46 17.57
CA ALA A 281 -90.36 40.71 16.60
C ALA A 281 -89.01 41.39 16.27
N GLN A 282 -88.98 42.72 16.18
CA GLN A 282 -87.74 43.48 15.95
C GLN A 282 -86.79 43.41 17.14
N ALA A 283 -87.29 43.52 18.37
CA ALA A 283 -86.47 43.33 19.56
C ALA A 283 -85.90 41.91 19.65
N GLN A 284 -86.73 40.90 19.33
CA GLN A 284 -86.30 39.50 19.30
C GLN A 284 -85.30 39.22 18.16
N LYS A 285 -85.41 39.92 17.02
CA LYS A 285 -84.43 39.88 15.94
C LYS A 285 -83.06 40.38 16.41
N ALA A 286 -83.01 41.56 17.04
CA ALA A 286 -81.76 42.10 17.57
C ALA A 286 -81.12 41.17 18.61
N HIS A 287 -81.93 40.53 19.46
CA HIS A 287 -81.46 39.51 20.39
C HIS A 287 -80.90 38.27 19.69
N ALA A 288 -81.59 37.76 18.66
CA ALA A 288 -81.12 36.63 17.87
C ALA A 288 -79.81 36.95 17.12
N GLU A 289 -79.69 38.15 16.55
CA GLU A 289 -78.46 38.61 15.89
C GLU A 289 -77.28 38.68 16.87
N ALA A 290 -77.49 39.14 18.11
CA ALA A 290 -76.45 39.14 19.14
C ALA A 290 -75.98 37.71 19.50
N ILE A 291 -76.90 36.75 19.61
CA ILE A 291 -76.55 35.33 19.86
C ILE A 291 -75.82 34.75 18.65
N GLU A 292 -76.24 35.07 17.44
CA GLU A 292 -75.62 34.60 16.19
C GLU A 292 -74.17 35.05 16.07
N VAL A 293 -73.86 36.32 16.37
CA VAL A 293 -72.48 36.81 16.41
C VAL A 293 -71.63 35.99 17.40
N GLY A 294 -72.13 35.77 18.62
CA GLY A 294 -71.41 34.95 19.61
C GLY A 294 -71.27 33.47 19.21
N ASP A 295 -72.25 32.90 18.50
CA ASP A 295 -72.14 31.54 17.94
C ASP A 295 -71.07 31.45 16.84
N ILE A 296 -71.02 32.45 15.96
CA ILE A 296 -70.02 32.55 14.89
C ILE A 296 -68.61 32.66 15.49
N GLU A 297 -68.39 33.56 16.45
CA GLU A 297 -67.10 33.74 17.12
C GLU A 297 -66.63 32.45 17.82
N ARG A 298 -67.53 31.78 18.55
CA ARG A 298 -67.21 30.48 19.18
C ARG A 298 -66.82 29.42 18.17
N PHE A 299 -67.54 29.38 17.04
CA PHE A 299 -67.24 28.46 15.96
C PHE A 299 -65.87 28.75 15.32
N GLU A 300 -65.57 30.02 15.05
CA GLU A 300 -64.27 30.44 14.52
C GLU A 300 -63.13 30.13 15.48
N ALA A 301 -63.29 30.40 16.78
CA ALA A 301 -62.32 30.05 17.80
C ALA A 301 -62.07 28.54 17.89
N ALA A 302 -63.14 27.73 17.87
CA ALA A 302 -63.02 26.27 17.84
C ALA A 302 -62.31 25.79 16.58
N ARG A 303 -62.65 26.36 15.41
CA ARG A 303 -61.99 26.07 14.12
C ARG A 303 -60.50 26.38 14.18
N MET A 304 -60.12 27.57 14.65
CA MET A 304 -58.72 27.97 14.77
C MET A 304 -57.95 27.03 15.70
N SER A 305 -58.49 26.72 16.87
CA SER A 305 -57.84 25.81 17.84
C SER A 305 -57.61 24.39 17.30
N LEU A 306 -58.52 23.89 16.45
CA LEU A 306 -58.37 22.59 15.80
C LEU A 306 -57.20 22.61 14.80
N PHE A 307 -57.09 23.68 14.03
CA PHE A 307 -56.01 23.83 13.06
C PHE A 307 -54.66 24.05 13.74
N GLU A 308 -54.58 24.88 14.77
CA GLU A 308 -53.35 25.06 15.55
C GLU A 308 -52.80 23.73 16.09
N ARG A 309 -53.67 22.88 16.66
CA ARG A 309 -53.26 21.56 17.16
C ARG A 309 -52.75 20.65 16.04
N ARG A 310 -53.40 20.67 14.88
CA ARG A 310 -53.00 19.87 13.71
C ARG A 310 -51.69 20.37 13.12
N GLU A 311 -51.53 21.68 12.97
CA GLU A 311 -50.30 22.32 12.49
C GLU A 311 -49.13 22.03 13.42
N TYR A 312 -49.34 22.15 14.74
CA TYR A 312 -48.34 21.79 15.74
C TYR A 312 -47.91 20.33 15.61
N ALA A 313 -48.87 19.40 15.49
CA ALA A 313 -48.58 17.99 15.32
C ALA A 313 -47.81 17.68 14.01
N ALA A 314 -48.15 18.37 12.92
CA ALA A 314 -47.45 18.26 11.64
C ALA A 314 -46.01 18.75 11.74
N ARG A 315 -45.80 19.98 12.27
CA ARG A 315 -44.46 20.54 12.48
C ARG A 315 -43.60 19.69 13.41
N HIS A 316 -44.18 19.16 14.48
CA HIS A 316 -43.47 18.27 15.40
C HIS A 316 -43.04 16.99 14.70
N ARG A 317 -43.88 16.40 13.84
CA ARG A 317 -43.50 15.25 13.01
C ARG A 317 -42.35 15.61 12.05
N HIS A 318 -42.43 16.75 11.37
CA HIS A 318 -41.38 17.23 10.46
C HIS A 318 -40.03 17.39 11.17
N GLN A 319 -40.03 17.93 12.40
CA GLN A 319 -38.83 18.02 13.24
C GLN A 319 -38.25 16.65 13.60
N GLN A 320 -39.10 15.68 13.95
CA GLN A 320 -38.66 14.31 14.26
C GLN A 320 -38.05 13.61 13.03
N GLU A 321 -38.63 13.80 11.85
CA GLU A 321 -38.10 13.25 10.60
C GLU A 321 -36.73 13.83 10.25
N LEU A 322 -36.57 15.15 10.37
CA LEU A 322 -35.28 15.82 10.16
C LEU A 322 -34.23 15.35 11.16
N TYR A 323 -34.59 15.22 12.45
CA TYR A 323 -33.68 14.70 13.48
C TYR A 323 -33.26 13.25 13.19
N ALA A 324 -34.20 12.40 12.77
CA ALA A 324 -33.92 11.02 12.41
C ALA A 324 -33.00 10.93 11.17
N LEU A 325 -33.20 11.80 10.17
CA LEU A 325 -32.32 11.88 9.00
C LEU A 325 -30.90 12.31 9.42
N ARG A 326 -30.76 13.37 10.21
CA ARG A 326 -29.45 13.86 10.71
C ARG A 326 -28.70 12.79 11.50
N THR A 327 -29.37 12.09 12.39
CA THR A 327 -28.77 10.98 13.16
C THR A 327 -28.26 9.87 12.24
N LYS A 328 -29.02 9.53 11.18
CA LYS A 328 -28.60 8.54 10.17
C LYS A 328 -27.38 9.02 9.38
N VAL A 329 -27.40 10.26 8.90
CA VAL A 329 -26.28 10.91 8.19
C VAL A 329 -25.00 10.85 9.04
N GLU A 330 -25.07 11.28 10.30
CA GLU A 330 -23.95 11.27 11.23
C GLU A 330 -23.41 9.86 11.47
N SER A 331 -24.29 8.88 11.68
CA SER A 331 -23.89 7.48 11.86
C SER A 331 -23.17 6.92 10.63
N ARG A 332 -23.63 7.25 9.42
CA ARG A 332 -23.04 6.81 8.16
C ARG A 332 -21.71 7.51 7.87
N ARG A 333 -21.59 8.79 8.22
CA ARG A 333 -20.34 9.54 8.17
C ARG A 333 -19.27 8.92 9.08
N LEU A 334 -19.61 8.65 10.34
CA LEU A 334 -18.69 7.98 11.29
C LEU A 334 -18.27 6.59 10.79
N TYR A 335 -19.18 5.86 10.15
CA TYR A 335 -18.86 4.58 9.52
C TYR A 335 -17.85 4.73 8.37
N LEU A 336 -18.06 5.70 7.47
CA LEU A 336 -17.12 5.99 6.37
C LEU A 336 -15.74 6.41 6.88
N GLU A 337 -15.68 7.22 7.93
CA GLU A 337 -14.42 7.64 8.57
C GLU A 337 -13.65 6.44 9.14
N ARG A 338 -14.34 5.53 9.84
CA ARG A 338 -13.74 4.28 10.35
C ARG A 338 -13.24 3.39 9.21
N TYR A 339 -14.04 3.26 8.15
CA TYR A 339 -13.70 2.43 7.00
C TYR A 339 -12.49 2.99 6.24
N ARG A 340 -12.42 4.31 6.07
CA ARG A 340 -11.25 5.01 5.50
C ARG A 340 -9.99 4.74 6.28
N LYS A 341 -10.07 4.82 7.62
CA LYS A 341 -8.93 4.54 8.50
C LYS A 341 -8.45 3.09 8.34
N GLN A 342 -9.36 2.13 8.32
CA GLN A 342 -9.02 0.72 8.12
C GLN A 342 -8.35 0.45 6.77
N GLU A 343 -8.88 1.00 5.67
CA GLU A 343 -8.26 0.82 4.35
C GLU A 343 -6.89 1.51 4.25
N LEU A 344 -6.73 2.68 4.90
CA LEU A 344 -5.45 3.37 5.00
C LEU A 344 -4.42 2.53 5.77
N ASP A 345 -4.80 1.94 6.90
CA ASP A 345 -3.93 1.07 7.70
C ASP A 345 -3.47 -0.15 6.88
N VAL A 346 -4.37 -0.75 6.10
CA VAL A 346 -4.04 -1.85 5.17
C VAL A 346 -3.07 -1.39 4.07
N LEU A 347 -3.27 -0.21 3.49
CA LEU A 347 -2.36 0.35 2.48
C LEU A 347 -0.95 0.56 3.06
N LEU A 348 -0.85 1.16 4.24
CA LEU A 348 0.43 1.38 4.93
C LEU A 348 1.10 0.05 5.29
N GLN A 349 0.35 -0.93 5.77
CA GLN A 349 0.90 -2.24 6.11
C GLN A 349 1.45 -2.95 4.87
N ARG A 350 0.78 -2.84 3.71
CA ARG A 350 1.30 -3.37 2.43
C ARG A 350 2.63 -2.73 2.05
N TYR A 351 2.76 -1.41 2.16
CA TYR A 351 4.01 -0.69 1.92
C TYR A 351 5.13 -1.14 2.86
N ILE A 352 4.85 -1.22 4.17
CA ILE A 352 5.82 -1.69 5.17
C ILE A 352 6.30 -3.11 4.85
N ASN A 353 5.38 -4.00 4.49
CA ASN A 353 5.72 -5.37 4.12
C ASN A 353 6.58 -5.44 2.85
N ALA A 354 6.23 -4.66 1.82
CA ALA A 354 6.99 -4.57 0.58
C ALA A 354 8.41 -4.04 0.83
N ARG A 355 8.52 -2.97 1.63
CA ARG A 355 9.80 -2.39 2.04
C ARG A 355 10.66 -3.38 2.82
N ARG A 356 10.11 -4.06 3.84
CA ARG A 356 10.84 -5.09 4.60
C ARG A 356 11.31 -6.24 3.72
N SER A 357 10.48 -6.69 2.78
CA SER A 357 10.83 -7.74 1.82
C SER A 357 12.00 -7.31 0.93
N MET A 358 11.96 -6.09 0.39
CA MET A 358 13.05 -5.52 -0.42
C MET A 358 14.33 -5.36 0.43
N GLU A 359 14.26 -4.76 1.62
CA GLU A 359 15.41 -4.65 2.53
C GLU A 359 16.02 -6.02 2.87
N SER A 360 15.19 -7.05 3.09
CA SER A 360 15.65 -8.43 3.29
C SER A 360 16.38 -8.97 2.06
N GLN A 361 15.88 -8.72 0.85
CA GLN A 361 16.53 -9.13 -0.40
C GLN A 361 17.88 -8.42 -0.60
N GLN A 362 17.91 -7.11 -0.36
CA GLN A 362 19.14 -6.30 -0.43
C GLN A 362 20.18 -6.77 0.58
N ASN A 363 19.76 -7.12 1.81
CA ASN A 363 20.64 -7.70 2.82
C ASN A 363 21.21 -9.06 2.39
N ILE A 364 20.41 -9.91 1.73
CA ILE A 364 20.90 -11.19 1.19
C ILE A 364 21.96 -10.94 0.10
N VAL A 365 21.71 -10.01 -0.83
CA VAL A 365 22.68 -9.65 -1.87
C VAL A 365 23.96 -9.11 -1.25
N ARG A 366 23.85 -8.15 -0.33
CA ARG A 366 24.99 -7.56 0.38
C ARG A 366 25.82 -8.60 1.12
N ASN A 367 25.16 -9.54 1.81
CA ASN A 367 25.85 -10.65 2.50
C ASN A 367 26.57 -11.56 1.50
N LYS A 368 25.93 -11.92 0.38
CA LYS A 368 26.57 -12.73 -0.67
C LYS A 368 27.79 -12.03 -1.26
N THR A 369 27.66 -10.76 -1.63
CA THR A 369 28.78 -9.94 -2.14
C THR A 369 29.89 -9.83 -1.10
N GLY A 370 29.56 -9.57 0.17
CA GLY A 370 30.56 -9.54 1.25
C GLY A 370 31.29 -10.87 1.44
N THR A 371 30.59 -12.01 1.34
CA THR A 371 31.25 -13.33 1.39
C THR A 371 32.15 -13.59 0.19
N LEU A 372 31.80 -13.09 -1.00
CA LEU A 372 32.61 -13.19 -2.20
C LEU A 372 33.88 -12.36 -2.07
N LEU A 373 33.76 -11.08 -1.68
CA LEU A 373 34.89 -10.20 -1.40
C LEU A 373 35.81 -10.76 -0.32
N LEU A 374 35.25 -11.33 0.76
CA LEU A 374 36.05 -11.95 1.81
C LEU A 374 36.82 -13.20 1.31
N LYS A 375 36.22 -14.02 0.45
CA LYS A 375 36.91 -15.16 -0.18
C LYS A 375 38.04 -14.68 -1.09
N HIS A 376 37.80 -13.64 -1.88
CA HIS A 376 38.82 -13.01 -2.72
C HIS A 376 39.99 -12.48 -1.87
N ALA A 377 39.68 -11.75 -0.79
CA ALA A 377 40.68 -11.25 0.15
C ALA A 377 41.48 -12.37 0.85
N CYS A 378 40.83 -13.48 1.25
CA CYS A 378 41.51 -14.61 1.87
C CYS A 378 42.38 -15.39 0.89
N ASN A 379 41.98 -15.53 -0.38
CA ASN A 379 42.78 -16.18 -1.41
C ASN A 379 44.06 -15.38 -1.74
N MET A 380 44.07 -14.06 -1.48
CA MET A 380 45.26 -13.22 -1.64
C MET A 380 46.26 -13.30 -0.47
N LYS A 381 45.94 -14.02 0.61
CA LYS A 381 46.81 -14.13 1.80
C LYS A 381 47.85 -15.26 1.72
N THR A 382 48.04 -15.91 0.57
CA THR A 382 49.13 -16.88 0.39
C THR A 382 50.52 -16.23 0.33
N ASP A 383 50.59 -14.89 0.28
CA ASP A 383 51.82 -14.12 0.42
C ASP A 383 51.82 -13.47 1.81
N ASN A 384 52.75 -13.86 2.68
CA ASN A 384 52.86 -13.56 4.13
C ASN A 384 53.03 -12.05 4.52
N SER A 385 52.46 -11.11 3.77
CA SER A 385 52.71 -9.66 3.91
C SER A 385 51.43 -8.79 4.03
N GLY A 386 50.23 -9.30 3.69
CA GLY A 386 49.05 -8.44 3.48
C GLY A 386 47.93 -8.45 4.53
N THR A 387 48.04 -9.22 5.62
CA THR A 387 46.86 -9.60 6.43
C THR A 387 46.33 -8.53 7.40
N ALA A 388 47.09 -7.47 7.68
CA ALA A 388 46.73 -6.48 8.72
C ALA A 388 45.74 -5.40 8.25
N VAL A 389 45.79 -4.96 6.99
CA VAL A 389 45.06 -3.75 6.55
C VAL A 389 43.55 -4.00 6.29
N LEU A 390 43.14 -5.23 6.01
CA LEU A 390 41.72 -5.54 5.73
C LEU A 390 40.87 -5.82 6.99
N VAL A 391 41.49 -5.98 8.15
CA VAL A 391 40.76 -6.16 9.42
C VAL A 391 40.19 -4.84 9.93
N GLU A 392 40.80 -3.69 9.62
CA GLU A 392 40.29 -2.38 10.00
C GLU A 392 39.04 -1.96 9.20
N SER A 393 38.96 -2.30 7.91
CA SER A 393 37.78 -1.96 7.08
C SER A 393 36.52 -2.77 7.44
N ALA A 394 36.67 -3.92 8.10
CA ALA A 394 35.56 -4.69 8.66
C ALA A 394 34.94 -4.02 9.91
N GLY A 395 35.62 -3.04 10.51
CA GLY A 395 35.09 -2.22 11.61
C GLY A 395 34.12 -1.12 11.17
N SER A 396 34.01 -0.82 9.87
CA SER A 396 33.26 0.33 9.34
C SER A 396 31.72 0.17 9.28
N GLY A 397 31.16 -0.90 9.85
CA GLY A 397 29.70 -1.10 9.90
C GLY A 397 29.04 -1.42 8.53
N ALA A 398 29.82 -1.51 7.45
CA ALA A 398 29.30 -1.81 6.11
C ALA A 398 29.03 -3.31 5.87
N PHE A 399 29.58 -4.20 6.69
CA PHE A 399 29.30 -5.64 6.64
C PHE A 399 28.63 -6.03 7.95
N GLY A 400 27.36 -6.43 7.84
CA GLY A 400 26.44 -6.56 8.96
C GLY A 400 26.96 -7.39 10.13
N THR A 401 26.30 -7.18 11.27
CA THR A 401 26.53 -7.74 12.61
C THR A 401 26.83 -9.25 12.68
N MET A 402 26.64 -10.03 11.61
CA MET A 402 26.98 -11.46 11.58
C MET A 402 28.49 -11.74 11.66
N VAL A 403 29.36 -10.89 11.09
CA VAL A 403 30.83 -11.08 11.22
C VAL A 403 31.27 -10.80 12.66
N GLN A 404 30.76 -9.74 13.27
CA GLN A 404 30.98 -9.46 14.69
C GLN A 404 30.43 -10.57 15.58
N ARG A 405 29.26 -11.14 15.25
CA ARG A 405 28.70 -12.25 16.03
C ARG A 405 29.56 -13.51 15.92
N ARG A 406 30.10 -13.83 14.73
CA ARG A 406 31.01 -14.98 14.55
C ARG A 406 32.33 -14.78 15.29
N GLN A 407 32.94 -13.59 15.21
CA GLN A 407 34.15 -13.26 15.98
C GLN A 407 33.90 -13.27 17.50
N ALA A 408 32.75 -12.80 17.96
CA ALA A 408 32.37 -12.88 19.36
C ALA A 408 32.18 -14.33 19.84
N TYR A 409 31.64 -15.21 18.98
CA TYR A 409 31.57 -16.64 19.26
C TYR A 409 32.95 -17.31 19.26
N GLU A 410 33.85 -16.94 18.34
CA GLU A 410 35.22 -17.46 18.29
C GLU A 410 36.06 -16.99 19.49
N LEU A 411 35.93 -15.73 19.92
CA LEU A 411 36.55 -15.20 21.14
C LEU A 411 35.99 -15.84 22.41
N ARG A 412 34.68 -16.12 22.45
CA ARG A 412 34.06 -16.86 23.55
C ARG A 412 34.41 -18.35 23.52
N ALA A 413 34.73 -18.93 22.37
CA ALA A 413 35.13 -20.33 22.25
C ALA A 413 36.61 -20.53 22.60
N SER A 414 37.47 -19.53 22.38
CA SER A 414 38.89 -19.58 22.77
C SER A 414 39.11 -19.26 24.25
N GLN A 415 38.22 -18.47 24.85
CA GLN A 415 38.08 -18.40 26.30
C GLN A 415 37.35 -19.67 26.74
N GLY A 416 38.13 -20.71 27.04
CA GLY A 416 37.61 -21.96 27.60
C GLY A 416 36.61 -21.70 28.73
N PRO A 417 35.70 -22.66 28.98
CA PRO A 417 34.72 -22.52 30.06
C PRO A 417 35.46 -22.11 31.34
N PRO A 418 34.94 -21.14 32.11
CA PRO A 418 35.56 -20.75 33.36
C PRO A 418 35.62 -21.98 34.26
N ASP A 419 36.80 -22.57 34.35
CA ASP A 419 37.04 -23.72 35.17
C ASP A 419 36.74 -23.35 36.61
N GLY A 420 35.84 -24.14 37.20
CA GLY A 420 36.04 -24.61 38.55
C GLY A 420 35.91 -23.57 39.65
N ALA A 421 34.71 -23.56 40.22
CA ALA A 421 34.53 -23.86 41.64
C ALA A 421 35.18 -22.93 42.67
N SER A 422 34.35 -22.09 43.29
CA SER A 422 34.33 -21.79 44.73
C SER A 422 33.05 -20.98 44.99
N ALA A 423 31.94 -21.64 45.31
CA ALA A 423 31.45 -21.73 46.68
C ALA A 423 31.28 -20.36 47.38
N SER A 424 30.07 -19.80 47.32
CA SER A 424 29.40 -19.31 48.54
C SER A 424 27.91 -19.13 48.26
N VAL A 425 27.16 -20.01 48.89
CA VAL A 425 25.73 -19.88 49.15
C VAL A 425 25.58 -18.68 50.09
N HIS A 426 24.84 -17.65 49.66
CA HIS A 426 24.16 -16.79 50.63
C HIS A 426 22.69 -16.73 50.26
N ASP A 427 21.95 -17.57 50.97
CA ASP A 427 20.51 -17.50 51.12
C ASP A 427 20.17 -16.33 52.09
N GLY A 428 19.03 -15.70 51.85
CA GLY A 428 18.58 -14.44 52.45
C GLY A 428 17.47 -13.89 51.56
N SER A 429 16.28 -14.48 51.54
CA SER A 429 15.26 -14.50 52.60
C SER A 429 14.80 -13.09 52.99
N THR A 430 13.47 -12.91 52.93
CA THR A 430 12.64 -11.82 53.50
C THR A 430 12.51 -10.50 52.71
N MET A 431 11.55 -10.46 51.78
CA MET A 431 10.21 -9.80 51.90
C MET A 431 9.57 -9.60 50.52
#